data_AF-A0A379UL23-F1
#
_entry.id   AF-A0A379UL23-F1
#
_cell.length_a   1.000
_cell.length_b   1.000
_cell.length_c   1.000
_cell.angle_alpha   90.00
_cell.angle_beta   90.00
_cell.angle_gamma   90.00
#
_symmetry.space_group_name_H-M   'P 1'
#
loop_
_entity.id
_entity.type
_entity.pdbx_description
1 polymer ?
#
loop_
_entity_poly.entity_id
_entity_poly.type
_entity_poly.pdbx_seq_one_letter_code
_entity_poly.pdbx_strand_id
1 'polypeptide(L)'
;MALNDFHVSEPYTLGIELEMQVINPPGYDLSQDSSTLIDAVKSRLTAGEIKHDITESMLEMATGVCRDIDQAAAQLSAMQHVILQAASEHHLGICGGGTHPFQNGSVRRSVIMSAINARWKISAT
;
A
#
# COMPACT_ATOMS: atom_id res chain seq x y z
N MET A 1 -17.25 -20.06 16.83
CA MET A 1 -15.84 -19.86 17.23
C MET A 1 -15.80 -18.55 18.00
N ALA A 2 -15.22 -18.53 19.21
CA ALA A 2 -15.11 -17.30 19.99
C ALA A 2 -14.00 -16.41 19.43
N LEU A 3 -14.16 -15.09 19.54
CA LEU A 3 -13.08 -14.15 19.22
C LEU A 3 -11.93 -14.33 20.21
N ASN A 4 -10.71 -14.05 19.76
CA ASN A 4 -9.55 -14.03 20.64
C ASN A 4 -9.67 -12.89 21.67
N ASP A 5 -9.00 -13.06 22.80
CA ASP A 5 -8.91 -12.01 23.81
C ASP A 5 -8.25 -10.74 23.24
N PHE A 6 -8.66 -9.58 23.76
CA PHE A 6 -8.15 -8.30 23.31
C PHE A 6 -6.67 -8.15 23.70
N HIS A 7 -5.81 -7.93 22.70
CA HIS A 7 -4.38 -7.76 22.94
C HIS A 7 -4.06 -6.39 23.55
N VAL A 8 -3.28 -6.37 24.64
CA VAL A 8 -2.85 -5.13 25.30
C VAL A 8 -1.64 -4.55 24.56
N SER A 9 -1.84 -3.40 23.91
CA SER A 9 -0.80 -2.70 23.15
C SER A 9 -0.14 -1.60 23.97
N GLU A 10 1.07 -1.19 23.59
CA GLU A 10 1.67 0.03 24.15
C GLU A 10 0.80 1.25 23.80
N PRO A 11 0.43 2.11 24.78
CA PRO A 11 -0.46 3.23 24.54
C PRO A 11 0.08 4.22 23.49
N TYR A 12 -0.84 4.76 22.69
CA TYR A 12 -0.56 5.83 21.71
C TYR A 12 0.39 5.48 20.57
N THR A 13 0.59 4.18 20.30
CA THR A 13 1.25 3.74 19.07
C THR A 13 0.33 3.79 17.85
N LEU A 14 0.90 3.85 16.66
CA LEU A 14 0.18 3.94 15.39
C LEU A 14 0.77 3.00 14.32
N GLY A 15 -0.09 2.43 13.49
CA GLY A 15 0.27 1.81 12.21
C GLY A 15 -0.51 2.47 11.08
N ILE A 16 0.16 2.73 9.95
CA ILE A 16 -0.44 3.36 8.77
C ILE A 16 -0.40 2.36 7.62
N GLU A 17 -1.57 2.09 7.03
CA GLU A 17 -1.73 1.34 5.78
C GLU A 17 -2.13 2.34 4.67
N LEU A 18 -1.46 2.27 3.50
CA LEU A 18 -1.76 3.07 2.32
C LEU A 18 -1.92 2.17 1.10
N GLU A 19 -3.07 2.25 0.46
CA GLU A 19 -3.36 1.58 -0.80
C GLU A 19 -3.00 2.47 -1.99
N MET A 20 -2.15 1.97 -2.88
CA MET A 20 -1.62 2.66 -4.04
C MET A 20 -2.00 1.93 -5.33
N GLN A 21 -2.22 2.68 -6.41
CA GLN A 21 -2.53 2.12 -7.72
C GLN A 21 -1.26 1.98 -8.55
N VAL A 22 -1.09 0.82 -9.19
CA VAL A 22 0.00 0.56 -10.14
C VAL A 22 -0.53 0.84 -11.54
N ILE A 23 0.11 1.76 -12.26
CA ILE A 23 -0.30 2.21 -13.59
C ILE A 23 0.78 1.95 -14.63
N ASN A 24 0.40 1.81 -15.90
CA ASN A 24 1.31 1.55 -17.01
C ASN A 24 1.39 2.74 -17.99
N PRO A 25 2.45 3.57 -17.95
CA PRO A 25 2.69 4.62 -18.94
C PRO A 25 2.94 4.06 -20.37
N PRO A 26 2.62 4.83 -21.43
CA PRO A 26 2.05 6.17 -21.43
C PRO A 26 0.52 6.20 -21.36
N GLY A 27 -0.14 5.03 -21.43
CA GLY A 27 -1.61 4.94 -21.39
C GLY A 27 -2.20 5.24 -20.01
N TYR A 28 -1.40 5.04 -18.96
CA TYR A 28 -1.78 5.19 -17.55
C TYR A 28 -2.98 4.31 -17.15
N ASP A 29 -3.19 3.19 -17.83
CA ASP A 29 -4.14 2.17 -17.39
C ASP A 29 -3.60 1.42 -16.17
N LEU A 30 -4.51 0.83 -15.37
CA LEU A 30 -4.10 -0.05 -14.27
C LEU A 30 -3.29 -1.24 -14.81
N SER A 31 -2.11 -1.45 -14.24
CA SER A 31 -1.25 -2.58 -14.57
C SER A 31 -1.75 -3.85 -13.89
N GLN A 32 -1.46 -5.01 -14.49
CA GLN A 32 -1.60 -6.33 -13.85
C GLN A 32 -0.27 -6.84 -13.27
N ASP A 33 0.79 -6.03 -13.36
CA ASP A 33 2.16 -6.43 -12.99
C ASP A 33 2.55 -6.02 -11.56
N SER A 34 1.58 -5.82 -10.65
CA SER A 34 1.88 -5.50 -9.25
C SER A 34 2.70 -6.59 -8.56
N SER A 35 2.54 -7.85 -8.95
CA SER A 35 3.28 -9.00 -8.38
C SER A 35 4.77 -8.94 -8.63
N THR A 36 5.16 -8.62 -9.86
CA THR A 36 6.57 -8.44 -10.19
C THR A 36 7.17 -7.26 -9.42
N LEU A 37 6.41 -6.17 -9.28
CA LEU A 37 6.86 -5.01 -8.52
C LEU A 37 7.01 -5.33 -7.01
N ILE A 38 6.05 -6.04 -6.43
CA ILE A 38 6.07 -6.42 -5.02
C ILE A 38 7.26 -7.35 -4.72
N ASP A 39 7.49 -8.35 -5.57
CA ASP A 39 8.64 -9.25 -5.43
C ASP A 39 9.98 -8.51 -5.54
N ALA A 40 10.08 -7.52 -6.45
CA ALA A 40 11.27 -6.69 -6.61
C ALA A 40 11.54 -5.80 -5.38
N VAL A 41 10.49 -5.33 -4.70
CA VAL A 41 10.59 -4.41 -3.56
C VAL A 41 10.77 -5.15 -2.24
N LYS A 42 10.14 -6.32 -2.05
CA LYS A 42 10.06 -7.00 -0.75
C LYS A 42 11.42 -7.29 -0.10
N SER A 43 12.43 -7.60 -0.91
CA SER A 43 13.79 -7.87 -0.42
C SER A 43 14.61 -6.60 -0.10
N ARG A 44 14.14 -5.43 -0.56
CA ARG A 44 14.82 -4.14 -0.43
C ARG A 44 14.31 -3.30 0.76
N LEU A 45 13.18 -3.68 1.36
CA LEU A 45 12.61 -2.96 2.50
C LEU A 45 13.31 -3.33 3.81
N THR A 46 13.71 -2.30 4.57
CA THR A 46 14.34 -2.46 5.89
C THR A 46 13.35 -2.31 7.05
N ALA A 47 12.19 -1.69 6.79
CA ALA A 47 11.12 -1.48 7.76
C ALA A 47 9.78 -1.33 7.02
N GLY A 48 8.68 -1.66 7.72
CA GLY A 48 7.35 -1.75 7.10
C GLY A 48 7.19 -3.00 6.24
N GLU A 49 6.04 -3.11 5.60
CA GLU A 49 5.69 -4.22 4.74
C GLU A 49 4.95 -3.71 3.50
N ILE A 50 5.10 -4.46 2.41
CA ILE A 50 4.27 -4.30 1.24
C ILE A 50 3.48 -5.57 1.04
N LYS A 51 2.18 -5.41 0.79
CA LYS A 51 1.27 -6.50 0.53
C LYS A 51 0.64 -6.38 -0.84
N HIS A 52 0.32 -7.56 -1.36
CA HIS A 52 -0.66 -7.71 -2.40
C HIS A 52 -2.04 -7.38 -1.87
N ASP A 53 -2.73 -6.48 -2.54
CA ASP A 53 -4.18 -6.46 -2.45
C ASP A 53 -4.77 -7.51 -3.40
N ILE A 54 -6.03 -7.89 -3.19
CA ILE A 54 -6.77 -8.94 -3.91
C ILE A 54 -6.77 -8.70 -5.44
N THR A 55 -6.49 -7.47 -5.87
CA THR A 55 -6.38 -7.09 -7.29
C THR A 55 -4.91 -6.91 -7.69
N GLU A 56 -4.48 -7.52 -8.79
CA GLU A 56 -3.11 -7.39 -9.35
C GLU A 56 -2.76 -5.97 -9.84
N SER A 57 -3.60 -4.98 -9.55
CA SER A 57 -3.45 -3.57 -9.90
C SER A 57 -3.18 -2.64 -8.72
N MET A 58 -3.15 -3.19 -7.50
CA MET A 58 -2.99 -2.40 -6.27
C MET A 58 -1.82 -2.91 -5.44
N LEU A 59 -1.16 -1.96 -4.78
CA LEU A 59 -0.03 -2.18 -3.88
C LEU A 59 -0.36 -1.53 -2.54
N GLU A 60 -0.37 -2.32 -1.46
CA GLU A 60 -0.53 -1.81 -0.11
C GLU A 60 0.84 -1.60 0.53
N MET A 61 1.09 -0.41 1.06
CA MET A 61 2.23 -0.11 1.92
C MET A 61 1.75 -0.02 3.37
N ALA A 62 2.38 -0.72 4.29
CA ALA A 62 2.07 -0.63 5.71
C ALA A 62 3.32 -0.36 6.54
N THR A 63 3.24 0.59 7.48
CA THR A 63 4.30 0.80 8.46
C THR A 63 4.28 -0.30 9.52
N GLY A 64 5.37 -0.44 10.25
CA GLY A 64 5.32 -1.13 11.54
C GLY A 64 4.53 -0.34 12.58
N VAL A 65 4.50 -0.85 13.81
CA VAL A 65 4.02 -0.10 14.97
C VAL A 65 5.01 1.03 15.28
N CYS A 66 4.56 2.27 15.10
CA CYS A 66 5.33 3.49 15.31
C CYS A 66 4.89 4.18 16.60
N ARG A 67 5.81 4.92 17.24
CA ARG A 67 5.55 5.67 18.48
C ARG A 67 5.03 7.08 18.20
N ASP A 68 5.39 7.63 17.06
CA ASP A 68 5.01 8.97 16.62
C ASP A 68 4.92 9.06 15.09
N ILE A 69 4.41 10.20 14.63
CA ILE A 69 4.20 10.48 13.22
C ILE A 69 5.52 10.66 12.45
N ASP A 70 6.61 11.05 13.12
CA ASP A 70 7.91 11.26 12.48
C ASP A 70 8.53 9.91 12.10
N GLN A 71 8.43 8.92 13.00
CA GLN A 71 8.82 7.55 12.72
C GLN A 71 7.98 6.96 11.57
N ALA A 72 6.67 7.19 11.57
CA ALA A 72 5.79 6.70 10.50
C ALA A 72 6.13 7.36 9.15
N ALA A 73 6.35 8.68 9.14
CA ALA A 73 6.74 9.42 7.94
C ALA A 73 8.10 8.95 7.39
N ALA A 74 9.07 8.68 8.26
CA ALA A 74 10.38 8.15 7.87
C ALA A 74 10.26 6.75 7.21
N GLN A 75 9.44 5.86 7.79
CA GLN A 75 9.19 4.55 7.19
C GLN A 75 8.47 4.66 5.84
N LEU A 76 7.41 5.47 5.76
CA LEU A 76 6.67 5.69 4.51
C LEU A 76 7.57 6.27 3.41
N SER A 77 8.41 7.24 3.74
CA SER A 77 9.35 7.85 2.78
C SER A 77 10.39 6.85 2.28
N ALA A 78 10.96 6.03 3.17
CA ALA A 78 11.90 4.99 2.80
C ALA A 78 11.26 3.95 1.87
N MET A 79 10.07 3.45 2.22
CA MET A 79 9.34 2.50 1.39
C MET A 79 8.96 3.11 0.03
N GLN A 80 8.46 4.35 0.01
CA GLN A 80 8.12 5.07 -1.22
C GLN A 80 9.33 5.18 -2.16
N HIS A 81 10.51 5.50 -1.63
CA HIS A 81 11.72 5.61 -2.44
C HIS A 81 12.05 4.28 -3.13
N VAL A 82 12.01 3.17 -2.39
CA VAL A 82 12.28 1.84 -2.94
C VAL A 82 11.26 1.45 -4.00
N ILE A 83 9.97 1.71 -3.74
CA ILE A 83 8.89 1.42 -4.69
C ILE A 83 9.06 2.22 -5.98
N LEU A 84 9.34 3.51 -5.90
CA LEU A 84 9.52 4.35 -7.08
C LEU A 84 10.73 3.91 -7.92
N GLN A 85 11.82 3.49 -7.28
CA GLN A 85 12.97 2.91 -7.99
C GLN A 85 12.58 1.63 -8.73
N ALA A 86 11.94 0.68 -8.04
CA ALA A 86 11.50 -0.56 -8.66
C ALA A 86 10.46 -0.32 -9.78
N ALA A 87 9.51 0.59 -9.58
CA ALA A 87 8.51 0.94 -10.59
C ALA A 87 9.19 1.49 -11.85
N SER A 88 10.21 2.35 -11.69
CA SER A 88 11.01 2.85 -12.81
C SER A 88 11.76 1.73 -13.56
N GLU A 89 12.33 0.75 -12.84
CA GLU A 89 13.01 -0.41 -13.44
C GLU A 89 12.04 -1.25 -14.29
N HIS A 90 10.78 -1.32 -13.88
CA HIS A 90 9.71 -2.09 -14.54
C HIS A 90 8.85 -1.26 -15.51
N HIS A 91 9.21 0.00 -15.77
CA HIS A 91 8.43 0.93 -16.60
C HIS A 91 6.97 1.12 -16.12
N LEU A 92 6.75 1.03 -14.81
CA LEU A 92 5.48 1.25 -14.15
C LEU A 92 5.45 2.63 -13.48
N GLY A 93 4.25 3.15 -13.28
CA GLY A 93 3.97 4.31 -12.43
C GLY A 93 3.23 3.88 -11.16
N ILE A 94 3.32 4.73 -10.14
CA ILE A 94 2.51 4.63 -8.92
C ILE A 94 1.71 5.91 -8.77
N CYS A 95 0.42 5.78 -8.48
CA CYS A 95 -0.41 6.91 -8.10
C CYS A 95 -1.25 6.60 -6.86
N GLY A 96 -1.53 7.65 -6.09
CA GLY A 96 -2.58 7.62 -5.09
C GLY A 96 -3.92 8.04 -5.70
N GLY A 97 -4.96 8.11 -4.87
CA GLY A 97 -6.29 8.54 -5.27
C GLY A 97 -7.31 7.42 -5.14
N GLY A 98 -8.53 7.76 -4.70
CA GLY A 98 -9.58 6.77 -4.43
C GLY A 98 -10.23 6.16 -5.68
N THR A 99 -10.03 6.77 -6.86
CA THR A 99 -10.57 6.31 -8.14
C THR A 99 -9.64 6.67 -9.28
N HIS A 100 -9.45 5.74 -10.23
CA HIS A 100 -8.72 6.04 -11.47
C HIS A 100 -9.64 6.85 -12.42
N PRO A 101 -9.22 8.05 -12.89
CA PRO A 101 -10.11 9.02 -13.53
C PRO A 101 -10.74 8.59 -14.86
N PHE A 102 -10.22 7.53 -15.52
CA PHE A 102 -10.64 7.13 -16.87
C PHE A 102 -11.20 5.69 -16.96
N GLN A 103 -11.46 5.01 -15.85
CA GLN A 103 -12.09 3.69 -15.92
C GLN A 103 -13.56 3.76 -16.34
N ASN A 104 -13.84 3.28 -17.56
CA ASN A 104 -15.19 3.15 -18.10
C ASN A 104 -15.88 1.89 -17.53
N GLY A 105 -17.09 2.06 -16.99
CA GLY A 105 -17.82 1.10 -16.15
C GLY A 105 -18.33 -0.20 -16.80
N SER A 106 -17.70 -0.73 -17.85
CA SER A 106 -18.05 -2.02 -18.45
C SER A 106 -17.24 -3.20 -17.87
N VAL A 107 -16.12 -2.94 -17.19
CA VAL A 107 -15.43 -3.94 -16.36
C VAL A 107 -15.73 -3.63 -14.91
N ARG A 108 -16.93 -4.02 -14.46
CA ARG A 108 -17.26 -4.05 -13.03
C ARG A 108 -16.44 -5.15 -12.35
N ARG A 109 -15.28 -4.81 -11.78
CA ARG A 109 -15.00 -5.23 -10.40
C ARG A 109 -15.25 -4.00 -9.55
N SER A 110 -16.25 -4.08 -8.70
CA SER A 110 -16.54 -3.06 -7.70
C SER A 110 -15.31 -2.89 -6.80
N VAL A 111 -14.45 -1.92 -7.09
CA VAL A 111 -13.50 -1.43 -6.10
C VAL A 111 -14.16 -0.22 -5.46
N ILE A 112 -15.07 -0.52 -4.52
CA ILE A 112 -15.37 0.44 -3.46
C ILE A 112 -14.24 0.22 -2.45
N MET A 113 -13.21 1.07 -2.46
CA MET A 113 -12.42 1.31 -1.26
C MET A 113 -11.76 2.68 -1.32
N SER A 114 -12.29 3.56 -0.46
CA SER A 114 -11.83 4.85 0.05
C SER A 114 -10.63 5.59 -0.60
N ALA A 115 -10.86 6.86 -0.91
CA ALA A 115 -9.83 7.88 -1.07
C ALA A 115 -8.89 7.89 0.14
N ILE A 116 -7.60 7.56 -0.05
CA ILE A 116 -6.59 7.51 1.02
C ILE A 116 -7.22 6.94 2.30
N ASN A 117 -7.56 5.65 2.29
CA ASN A 117 -7.88 4.99 3.55
C ASN A 117 -6.58 4.89 4.34
N ALA A 118 -6.19 5.95 5.05
CA ALA A 118 -5.32 5.81 6.20
C ALA A 118 -6.11 4.97 7.20
N ARG A 119 -5.96 3.65 7.11
CA ARG A 119 -6.57 2.75 8.07
C ARG A 119 -5.67 2.79 9.29
N TRP A 120 -6.09 3.56 10.28
CA TRP A 120 -5.46 3.57 11.59
C TRP A 120 -5.79 2.25 12.26
N LYS A 121 -4.91 1.26 12.10
CA LYS A 121 -4.89 0.14 13.03
C LYS A 121 -4.05 0.57 14.22
N ILE A 122 -4.65 0.49 15.40
CA ILE A 122 -3.89 0.31 16.63
C ILE A 122 -3.36 -1.12 16.53
N SER A 123 -2.17 -1.28 15.94
CA SER A 123 -1.53 -2.58 15.83
C SER A 123 -0.95 -2.95 17.18
N ALA A 124 -1.55 -3.98 17.76
CA ALA A 124 -0.98 -4.80 18.81
C ALA A 124 0.21 -5.59 18.26
N THR A 125 1.37 -5.50 18.92
CA THR A 125 2.49 -6.45 18.75
C THR A 125 2.08 -7.87 19.08
#